data_AF-A0A2E7ZUV3-F1
#
_entry.id   AF-A0A2E7ZUV3-F1
#
_cell.length_a   1.000
_cell.length_b   1.000
_cell.length_c   1.000
_cell.angle_alpha   90.00
_cell.angle_beta   90.00
_cell.angle_gamma   90.00
#
_symmetry.space_group_name_H-M   'P 1'
#
loop_
_entity.id
_entity.type
_entity.pdbx_description
1 polymer ?
#
loop_
_entity_poly.entity_id
_entity_poly.type
_entity_poly.pdbx_seq_one_letter_code
_entity_poly.pdbx_strand_id
1 'polypeptide(L)'
;SNELKTAVLGVDPQVLENEGAVSEPVVAAMAEGARKRANVEIGLATSGIAGPSGGSDEKPVGTVCIGLSRAGSVQTWRYQLPQWGRRRIKILTAWLALAHLQGRDPSEAN
;
A
#
# COMPACT_ATOMS: atom_id res chain seq x y z
N SER A 1 -8.11 6.66 -7.10
CA SER A 1 -7.52 7.42 -8.21
C SER A 1 -6.17 7.99 -7.80
N ASN A 2 -5.33 8.42 -8.75
CA ASN A 2 -4.06 9.08 -8.42
C ASN A 2 -4.28 10.50 -7.89
N GLU A 3 -5.27 11.22 -8.41
CA GLU A 3 -5.60 12.58 -7.99
C GLU A 3 -5.98 12.60 -6.50
N LEU A 4 -6.72 11.59 -6.02
CA LEU A 4 -7.06 11.47 -4.59
C LEU A 4 -5.83 11.21 -3.70
N LYS A 5 -4.80 10.52 -4.21
CA LYS A 5 -3.56 10.33 -3.43
C LYS A 5 -2.86 11.67 -3.21
N THR A 6 -2.83 12.54 -4.22
CA THR A 6 -2.28 13.88 -4.07
C THR A 6 -3.19 14.79 -3.25
N ALA A 7 -4.47 14.90 -3.60
CA ALA A 7 -5.39 15.85 -2.98
C ALA A 7 -5.65 15.54 -1.49
N VAL A 8 -5.89 14.26 -1.17
CA VAL A 8 -6.28 13.84 0.18
C VAL A 8 -5.08 13.49 1.03
N LEU A 9 -4.08 12.82 0.48
CA LEU A 9 -2.93 12.31 1.26
C LEU A 9 -1.66 13.14 1.05
N GLY A 10 -1.60 14.05 0.07
CA GLY A 10 -0.42 14.87 -0.18
C GLY A 10 0.73 14.12 -0.82
N VAL A 11 0.45 13.03 -1.54
CA VAL A 11 1.47 12.34 -2.34
C VAL A 11 1.92 13.26 -3.47
N ASP A 12 3.23 13.49 -3.56
CA ASP A 12 3.82 14.27 -4.65
C ASP A 12 3.48 13.62 -6.01
N PRO A 13 2.87 14.37 -6.96
CA PRO A 13 2.62 13.88 -8.31
C PRO A 13 3.86 13.30 -8.99
N GLN A 14 5.06 13.84 -8.76
CA GLN A 14 6.30 13.34 -9.36
C GLN A 14 6.64 11.93 -8.88
N VAL A 15 6.35 11.60 -7.61
CA VAL A 15 6.53 10.25 -7.08
C VAL A 15 5.54 9.28 -7.75
N LEU A 16 4.31 9.72 -8.00
CA LEU A 16 3.31 8.90 -8.72
C LEU A 16 3.71 8.64 -10.18
N GLU A 17 4.32 9.63 -10.84
CA GLU A 17 4.78 9.53 -12.22
C GLU A 17 5.99 8.60 -12.34
N ASN A 18 7.00 8.78 -11.50
CA ASN A 18 8.25 8.03 -11.57
C ASN A 18 8.10 6.58 -11.08
N GLU A 19 7.39 6.38 -9.96
CA GLU A 19 7.33 5.08 -9.29
C GLU A 19 6.08 4.29 -9.66
N GLY A 20 5.07 4.96 -10.22
CA GLY A 20 3.73 4.40 -10.44
C GLY A 20 2.94 4.22 -9.14
N ALA A 21 1.61 4.23 -9.27
CA ALA A 21 0.69 4.25 -8.14
C ALA A 21 0.76 3.03 -7.19
N VAL A 22 1.31 1.91 -7.67
CA VAL A 22 1.52 0.67 -6.90
C VAL A 22 3.02 0.49 -6.76
N SER A 23 3.56 1.07 -5.70
CA SER A 23 4.98 1.09 -5.38
C SER A 23 5.17 1.38 -3.89
N GLU A 24 6.32 1.02 -3.36
CA GLU A 24 6.68 1.30 -1.98
C GLU A 24 6.79 2.80 -1.67
N PRO A 25 7.44 3.64 -2.51
CA PRO A 25 7.51 5.08 -2.27
C PRO A 25 6.13 5.75 -2.20
N VAL A 26 5.19 5.32 -3.06
CA VAL A 26 3.83 5.87 -3.05
C VAL A 26 3.08 5.48 -1.78
N VAL A 27 3.13 4.22 -1.33
CA VAL A 27 2.45 3.84 -0.09
C VAL A 27 3.11 4.41 1.16
N ALA A 28 4.43 4.67 1.13
CA ALA A 28 5.12 5.42 2.18
C ALA A 28 4.56 6.84 2.32
N ALA A 29 4.50 7.58 1.20
CA ALA A 29 3.93 8.92 1.16
C ALA A 29 2.44 8.94 1.55
N MET A 30 1.66 7.93 1.10
CA MET A 30 0.25 7.78 1.49
C MET A 30 0.09 7.56 3.01
N ALA A 31 0.91 6.68 3.61
CA ALA A 31 0.83 6.37 5.03
C ALA A 31 1.24 7.57 5.89
N GLU A 32 2.32 8.27 5.52
CA GLU A 32 2.75 9.48 6.18
C GLU A 32 1.72 10.60 6.05
N GLY A 33 1.16 10.77 4.85
CA GLY A 33 0.09 11.70 4.54
C GLY A 33 -1.16 11.46 5.38
N ALA A 34 -1.61 10.21 5.48
CA ALA A 34 -2.73 9.81 6.33
C ALA A 34 -2.47 10.16 7.80
N ARG A 35 -1.28 9.83 8.33
CA ARG A 35 -0.89 10.12 9.71
C ARG A 35 -0.92 11.62 10.01
N LYS A 36 -0.22 12.42 9.18
CA LYS A 36 -0.07 13.86 9.37
C LYS A 36 -1.41 14.60 9.24
N ARG A 37 -2.21 14.27 8.22
CA ARG A 37 -3.46 14.98 7.93
C ARG A 37 -4.60 14.64 8.87
N ALA A 38 -4.64 13.40 9.38
CA ALA A 38 -5.61 13.00 10.39
C ALA A 38 -5.17 13.36 11.82
N ASN A 39 -3.94 13.85 12.01
CA ASN A 39 -3.34 14.15 13.31
C ASN A 39 -3.44 12.96 14.29
N VAL A 40 -3.01 11.79 13.83
CA VAL A 40 -3.01 10.53 14.59
C VAL A 40 -1.60 9.96 14.72
N GLU A 41 -1.41 9.02 15.64
CA GLU A 41 -0.08 8.42 15.89
C GLU A 41 0.38 7.46 14.78
N ILE A 42 -0.57 6.84 14.08
CA ILE A 42 -0.32 5.80 13.09
C ILE A 42 -1.09 6.08 11.80
N GLY A 43 -0.39 6.03 10.66
CA GLY A 43 -1.00 6.01 9.33
C GLY A 43 -0.72 4.68 8.65
N LEU A 44 -1.73 4.06 8.05
CA LEU A 44 -1.62 2.81 7.30
C LEU A 44 -2.18 3.03 5.90
N ALA A 45 -1.45 2.59 4.88
CA ALA A 45 -1.84 2.73 3.49
C ALA A 45 -1.63 1.42 2.74
N THR A 46 -2.50 1.18 1.75
CA THR A 46 -2.35 0.09 0.79
C THR A 46 -2.59 0.61 -0.63
N SER A 47 -1.84 0.10 -1.58
CA SER A 47 -2.05 0.35 -3.01
C SER A 47 -1.71 -0.93 -3.77
N GLY A 48 -2.58 -1.36 -4.68
CA GLY A 48 -2.40 -2.66 -5.32
C GLY A 48 -3.29 -2.90 -6.52
N ILE A 49 -2.91 -3.91 -7.30
CA ILE A 49 -3.56 -4.32 -8.55
C ILE A 49 -4.38 -5.58 -8.28
N ALA A 50 -5.62 -5.39 -7.85
CA ALA A 50 -6.50 -6.52 -7.51
C ALA A 50 -7.08 -7.27 -8.73
N GLY A 51 -6.94 -6.73 -9.95
CA GLY A 51 -7.46 -7.38 -11.16
C GLY A 51 -8.98 -7.22 -11.40
N PRO A 52 -9.53 -7.91 -12.41
CA PRO A 52 -8.84 -8.91 -13.26
C PRO A 52 -7.86 -8.31 -14.28
N SER A 53 -7.91 -6.99 -14.52
CA SER A 53 -7.00 -6.26 -15.42
C SER A 53 -6.20 -5.19 -14.67
N GLY A 54 -5.35 -4.45 -15.39
CA GLY A 54 -4.57 -3.33 -14.86
C GLY A 54 -3.17 -3.70 -14.34
N GLY A 55 -2.75 -4.95 -14.52
CA GLY A 55 -1.36 -5.36 -14.32
C GLY A 55 -0.50 -5.12 -15.55
N SER A 56 0.81 -5.10 -15.33
CA SER A 56 1.86 -5.14 -16.36
C SER A 56 2.80 -6.33 -16.09
N ASP A 57 3.74 -6.59 -16.98
CA ASP A 57 4.77 -7.61 -16.76
C ASP A 57 5.63 -7.31 -15.52
N GLU A 58 5.89 -6.03 -15.25
CA GLU A 58 6.66 -5.58 -14.09
C GLU A 58 5.84 -5.61 -12.78
N LYS A 59 4.53 -5.31 -12.88
CA LYS A 59 3.59 -5.23 -11.76
C LYS A 59 2.33 -5.99 -12.12
N PRO A 60 2.35 -7.34 -12.08
CA PRO A 60 1.21 -8.14 -12.49
C PRO A 60 0.05 -8.01 -11.49
N VAL A 61 -1.13 -8.46 -11.90
CA VAL A 61 -2.29 -8.62 -11.01
C VAL A 61 -1.86 -9.43 -9.78
N GLY A 62 -2.24 -8.95 -8.59
CA GLY A 62 -1.79 -9.48 -7.31
C GLY A 62 -0.63 -8.70 -6.68
N THR A 63 0.02 -7.78 -7.41
CA THR A 63 1.01 -6.86 -6.81
C THR A 63 0.30 -5.92 -5.85
N VAL A 64 0.72 -5.93 -4.58
CA VAL A 64 0.20 -5.02 -3.55
C VAL A 64 1.35 -4.46 -2.72
N CYS A 65 1.26 -3.18 -2.39
CA CYS A 65 2.19 -2.45 -1.53
C CYS A 65 1.45 -1.98 -0.29
N ILE A 66 2.14 -2.02 0.85
CA ILE A 66 1.64 -1.62 2.16
C ILE A 66 2.65 -0.62 2.74
N GLY A 67 2.15 0.47 3.33
CA GLY A 67 2.96 1.45 4.05
C GLY A 67 2.40 1.68 5.45
N LEU A 68 3.27 1.66 6.46
CA LEU A 68 2.94 1.94 7.85
C LEU A 68 3.82 3.08 8.36
N SER A 69 3.20 4.18 8.77
CA SER A 69 3.85 5.35 9.33
C SER A 69 3.59 5.42 10.83
N ARG A 70 4.63 5.40 11.67
CA ARG A 70 4.53 5.45 13.14
C ARG A 70 5.68 6.25 13.73
N ALA A 71 5.41 7.17 14.66
CA ALA A 71 6.44 7.91 15.41
C ALA A 71 7.58 8.51 14.55
N GLY A 72 7.25 9.10 13.39
CA GLY A 72 8.23 9.70 12.49
C GLY A 72 8.87 8.73 11.48
N SER A 73 8.82 7.42 11.68
CA SER A 73 9.33 6.43 10.72
C SER A 73 8.22 5.91 9.80
N VAL A 74 8.63 5.36 8.65
CA VAL A 74 7.75 4.69 7.69
C VAL A 74 8.39 3.36 7.31
N GLN A 75 7.61 2.29 7.36
CA GLN A 75 7.98 0.97 6.86
C GLN A 75 7.09 0.62 5.67
N THR A 76 7.64 -0.09 4.70
CA THR A 76 6.93 -0.52 3.52
C THR A 76 7.16 -1.99 3.23
N TRP A 77 6.18 -2.60 2.57
CA TRP A 77 6.26 -3.97 2.09
C TRP A 77 5.60 -4.09 0.73
N ARG A 78 6.17 -4.93 -0.12
CA ARG A 78 5.58 -5.36 -1.38
C ARG A 78 5.32 -6.86 -1.36
N TYR A 79 4.12 -7.25 -1.78
CA TYR A 79 3.73 -8.65 -1.94
C TYR A 79 3.27 -8.93 -3.37
N GLN A 80 3.54 -10.14 -3.82
CA GLN A 80 2.92 -10.72 -5.01
C GLN A 80 1.93 -11.80 -4.57
N LEU A 81 0.65 -11.48 -4.60
CA LEU A 81 -0.40 -12.42 -4.25
C LEU A 81 -0.81 -13.26 -5.47
N PRO A 82 -1.22 -14.53 -5.28
CA PRO A 82 -1.81 -15.31 -6.36
C PRO A 82 -3.07 -14.65 -6.89
N GLN A 83 -3.37 -14.85 -8.18
CA GLN A 83 -4.52 -14.25 -8.87
C GLN A 83 -5.86 -14.94 -8.52
N TRP A 84 -6.17 -15.06 -7.23
CA TRP A 84 -7.38 -15.70 -6.70
C TRP A 84 -8.64 -14.81 -6.81
N GLY A 85 -8.63 -13.86 -7.72
CA GLY A 85 -9.72 -12.92 -7.94
C GLY A 85 -9.70 -11.70 -7.01
N ARG A 86 -10.30 -10.62 -7.53
CA ARG A 86 -10.26 -9.27 -6.94
C ARG A 86 -10.65 -9.20 -5.47
N ARG A 87 -11.68 -9.95 -5.08
CA ARG A 87 -12.20 -9.96 -3.70
C ARG A 87 -11.18 -10.56 -2.73
N ARG A 88 -10.59 -11.71 -3.07
CA ARG A 88 -9.63 -12.41 -2.22
C ARG A 88 -8.34 -11.60 -2.07
N ILE A 89 -7.85 -11.01 -3.15
CA ILE A 89 -6.68 -10.12 -3.10
C ILE A 89 -6.91 -8.99 -2.09
N LYS A 90 -8.04 -8.28 -2.18
CA LYS A 90 -8.35 -7.17 -1.25
C LYS A 90 -8.43 -7.63 0.22
N ILE A 91 -9.06 -8.76 0.50
CA ILE A 91 -9.18 -9.29 1.86
C ILE A 91 -7.80 -9.65 2.42
N LEU A 92 -6.97 -10.34 1.64
CA LEU A 92 -5.62 -10.70 2.05
C LEU A 92 -4.74 -9.47 2.25
N THR A 93 -4.82 -8.46 1.38
CA THR A 93 -4.09 -7.20 1.56
C THR A 93 -4.49 -6.49 2.85
N ALA A 94 -5.79 -6.45 3.17
CA ALA A 94 -6.25 -5.86 4.42
C ALA A 94 -5.73 -6.64 5.64
N TRP A 95 -5.75 -7.97 5.59
CA TRP A 95 -5.21 -8.81 6.64
C TRP A 95 -3.69 -8.62 6.82
N LEU A 96 -2.91 -8.59 5.74
CA LEU A 96 -1.47 -8.33 5.78
C LEU A 96 -1.16 -6.96 6.39
N ALA A 97 -1.92 -5.93 6.02
CA ALA A 97 -1.74 -4.58 6.55
C ALA A 97 -2.02 -4.53 8.06
N LEU A 98 -3.03 -5.28 8.53
CA LEU A 98 -3.33 -5.42 9.96
C LEU A 98 -2.27 -6.24 10.70
N ALA A 99 -1.69 -7.27 10.08
CA ALA A 99 -0.60 -8.06 10.66
C ALA A 99 0.62 -7.17 10.93
N HIS A 100 1.04 -6.37 9.95
CA HIS A 100 2.11 -5.39 10.11
C HIS A 100 1.82 -4.35 11.19
N LEU A 101 0.59 -3.85 11.25
CA LEU A 101 0.16 -2.93 12.31
C LEU A 101 0.31 -3.56 13.71
N GLN A 102 0.06 -4.86 13.83
CA GLN A 102 0.20 -5.63 15.07
C GLN A 102 1.64 -6.05 15.37
N GLY A 103 2.62 -5.68 14.52
CA GLY A 103 4.02 -6.08 14.67
C GLY A 103 4.26 -7.58 14.41
N ARG A 104 3.35 -8.23 13.69
CA ARG A 104 3.51 -9.62 13.26
C ARG A 104 4.17 -9.63 11.90
N ASP A 105 5.12 -10.54 11.71
CA ASP A 105 5.60 -10.84 10.36
C ASP A 105 4.66 -11.88 9.72
N PRO A 106 3.84 -11.50 8.72
CA PRO A 106 2.97 -12.46 8.06
C PRO A 106 3.74 -13.49 7.22
N SER A 107 5.05 -13.33 7.01
CA SER A 107 5.90 -14.35 6.38
C SER A 107 6.24 -15.52 7.32
N GLU A 108 6.06 -15.35 8.63
CA GLU A 108 6.27 -16.41 9.63
C GLU A 108 4.98 -17.19 9.97
N ALA A 109 3.85 -16.81 9.39
CA ALA A 109 2.58 -17.52 9.56
C ALA A 109 2.53 -18.77 8.67
N ASN A 110 3.20 -19.84 9.10
CA ASN A 110 3.05 -21.21 8.60
C ASN A 110 1.89 -21.93 9.30
#